data_AF-A0A950AED1-F1
#
_entry.id   AF-A0A950AED1-F1
#
_cell.length_a   1.000
_cell.length_b   1.000
_cell.length_c   1.000
_cell.angle_alpha   90.00
_cell.angle_beta   90.00
_cell.angle_gamma   90.00
#
_symmetry.space_group_name_H-M   'P 1'
#
loop_
_entity.id
_entity.type
_entity.pdbx_description
1 polymer ?
#
loop_
_entity_poly.entity_id
_entity_poly.type
_entity_poly.pdbx_seq_one_letter_code
_entity_poly.pdbx_strand_id
1 'polypeptide(L)'
;MPIETDFAFGHKFTVAAAAPVDLLGPLRGMVGRSRQRKWEGAGFNMIWRPNFKNQSGPKDFFLELNFTHEILEFTDISGTGIANRGLLQTEIALGGLAYLQQIRDRFDNSAQHFEPGVWAHVPATTDPAEKTTVVRMGSIP
;
A
#
# COMPACT_ATOMS: atom_id res chain seq x y z
N MET A 1 18.88 -12.25 -30.35
CA MET A 1 18.12 -11.08 -30.84
C MET A 1 18.93 -9.86 -30.46
N PRO A 2 19.35 -9.01 -31.42
CA PRO A 2 20.02 -7.76 -31.07
C PRO A 2 19.05 -6.88 -30.25
N ILE A 3 19.58 -6.18 -29.24
CA ILE A 3 18.85 -5.10 -28.58
C ILE A 3 18.72 -3.98 -29.60
N GLU A 4 17.49 -3.65 -30.00
CA GLU A 4 17.20 -2.39 -30.66
C GLU A 4 17.13 -1.31 -29.59
N THR A 5 17.91 -0.24 -29.76
CA THR A 5 17.94 0.89 -28.82
C THR A 5 18.02 2.19 -29.60
N ASP A 6 17.10 3.10 -29.29
CA ASP A 6 17.04 4.47 -29.76
C ASP A 6 17.45 5.44 -28.63
N PHE A 7 18.28 4.97 -27.70
CA PHE A 7 18.68 5.70 -26.49
C PHE A 7 19.03 7.17 -26.78
N ALA A 8 18.25 8.07 -26.17
CA ALA A 8 18.51 9.50 -26.18
C ALA A 8 18.74 9.99 -24.75
N PHE A 9 19.92 10.56 -24.49
CA PHE A 9 20.25 11.16 -23.20
C PHE A 9 19.32 12.35 -22.91
N GLY A 10 18.72 12.37 -21.72
CA GLY A 10 17.85 13.47 -21.29
C GLY A 10 16.44 13.44 -21.90
N HIS A 11 16.00 12.31 -22.46
CA HIS A 11 14.61 12.15 -22.89
C HIS A 11 13.67 12.39 -21.69
N LYS A 12 12.87 13.47 -21.77
CA LYS A 12 11.87 13.83 -20.76
C LYS A 12 10.50 13.41 -21.24
N PHE A 13 9.79 12.68 -20.40
CA PHE A 13 8.41 12.31 -20.67
C PHE A 13 7.49 13.49 -20.34
N THR A 14 6.72 13.92 -21.32
CA THR A 14 5.68 14.94 -21.14
C THR A 14 4.33 14.23 -21.14
N VAL A 15 3.79 13.96 -19.96
CA VAL A 15 2.37 13.59 -19.85
C VAL A 15 1.57 14.86 -20.14
N ALA A 16 0.60 14.79 -21.05
CA ALA A 16 -0.29 15.92 -21.30
C ALA A 16 -0.96 16.32 -19.97
N ALA A 17 -0.73 17.56 -19.54
CA ALA A 17 -1.28 18.07 -18.29
C ALA A 17 -2.80 18.20 -18.43
N ALA A 18 -3.53 17.14 -18.07
CA ALA A 18 -4.92 17.29 -17.68
C ALA A 18 -4.97 18.16 -16.41
N ALA A 19 -6.07 18.89 -16.21
CA ALA A 19 -6.32 19.67 -14.98
C ALA A 19 -5.98 18.83 -13.73
N PRO A 20 -5.57 19.44 -12.59
CA PRO A 20 -5.18 18.68 -11.40
C PRO A 20 -6.39 17.89 -10.86
N VAL A 21 -6.56 16.69 -11.40
CA VAL A 21 -7.46 15.68 -10.86
C VAL A 21 -6.76 15.13 -9.64
N ASP A 22 -7.47 15.01 -8.54
CA ASP A 22 -6.97 14.29 -7.38
C ASP A 22 -6.67 12.84 -7.78
N LEU A 23 -5.38 12.55 -7.98
CA LEU A 23 -4.93 11.25 -8.44
C LEU A 23 -5.23 10.14 -7.43
N LEU A 24 -5.43 10.46 -6.15
CA LEU A 24 -5.71 9.48 -5.12
C LEU A 24 -7.13 8.92 -5.19
N GLY A 25 -8.09 9.62 -5.82
CA GLY A 25 -9.49 9.22 -5.83
C GLY A 25 -9.99 8.87 -4.41
N PRO A 26 -10.54 7.67 -4.16
CA PRO A 26 -11.01 7.27 -2.83
C PRO A 26 -9.88 7.20 -1.77
N LEU A 27 -8.62 7.00 -2.16
CA LEU A 27 -7.48 6.98 -1.24
C LEU A 27 -7.23 8.35 -0.58
N ARG A 28 -7.78 9.44 -1.13
CA ARG A 28 -7.70 10.79 -0.53
C ARG A 28 -8.24 10.81 0.90
N GLY A 29 -9.19 9.95 1.24
CA GLY A 29 -9.74 9.84 2.60
C GLY A 29 -8.68 9.48 3.67
N MET A 30 -7.62 8.75 3.29
CA MET A 30 -6.59 8.30 4.23
C MET A 30 -5.67 9.43 4.70
N VAL A 31 -5.45 10.44 3.84
CA VAL A 31 -4.57 11.60 4.12
C VAL A 31 -5.34 12.92 4.28
N GLY A 32 -6.59 12.96 3.84
CA GLY A 32 -7.43 14.16 3.84
C GLY A 32 -6.82 15.27 3.01
N ARG A 33 -6.89 16.51 3.51
CA ARG A 33 -6.29 17.69 2.86
C ARG A 33 -4.76 17.73 2.97
N SER A 34 -4.17 16.88 3.81
CA SER A 34 -2.72 16.77 3.97
C SER A 34 -2.13 15.85 2.90
N ARG A 35 -0.81 15.93 2.69
CA ARG A 35 -0.05 14.92 1.95
C ARG A 35 0.41 13.76 2.84
N GLN A 36 0.31 13.89 4.15
CA GLN A 36 0.70 12.87 5.12
C GLN A 36 -0.26 12.83 6.28
N ARG A 37 -0.58 11.64 6.79
CA ARG A 37 -1.41 11.48 7.98
C ARG A 37 -1.04 10.23 8.76
N LYS A 38 -0.91 10.41 10.07
CA LYS A 38 -0.77 9.32 11.04
C LYS A 38 -2.12 9.05 11.71
N TRP A 39 -2.47 7.77 11.80
CA TRP A 39 -3.57 7.23 12.57
C TRP A 39 -2.99 6.36 13.68
N GLU A 40 -3.58 6.44 14.86
CA GLU A 40 -3.07 5.74 16.04
C GLU A 40 -4.25 5.35 16.93
N GLY A 41 -4.23 4.14 17.47
CA GLY A 41 -5.35 3.65 18.26
C GLY A 41 -5.09 2.29 18.92
N ALA A 42 -6.07 1.86 19.70
CA ALA A 42 -6.11 0.51 20.23
C ALA A 42 -6.78 -0.43 19.22
N GLY A 43 -6.30 -1.66 19.12
CA GLY A 43 -6.85 -2.72 18.29
C GLY A 43 -6.99 -4.02 19.06
N PHE A 44 -7.54 -5.03 18.42
CA PHE A 44 -7.68 -6.37 18.99
C PHE A 44 -7.43 -7.40 17.89
N ASN A 45 -6.64 -8.42 18.22
CA ASN A 45 -6.27 -9.49 17.30
C ASN A 45 -6.63 -10.85 17.90
N MET A 46 -7.01 -11.79 17.03
CA MET A 46 -7.30 -13.18 17.36
C MET A 46 -6.50 -14.09 16.44
N ILE A 47 -5.63 -14.93 17.01
CA ILE A 47 -4.79 -15.85 16.24
C ILE A 47 -5.05 -17.29 16.69
N TRP A 48 -5.19 -18.20 15.73
CA TRP A 48 -5.10 -19.63 15.97
C TRP A 48 -3.64 -20.08 15.83
N ARG A 49 -2.90 -20.02 16.95
CA ARG A 49 -1.43 -20.14 16.95
C ARG A 49 -0.99 -21.59 17.20
N PRO A 50 -0.02 -22.13 16.44
CA PRO A 50 0.62 -23.41 16.76
C PRO A 50 1.19 -23.43 18.18
N ASN A 51 0.92 -24.50 18.91
CA ASN A 51 1.33 -24.68 20.30
C ASN A 51 2.68 -25.40 20.36
N PHE A 52 3.77 -24.64 20.23
CA PHE A 52 5.12 -25.20 20.26
C PHE A 52 5.36 -25.96 21.57
N LYS A 53 5.63 -27.27 21.47
CA LYS A 53 5.87 -28.17 22.60
C LYS A 53 4.75 -28.17 23.66
N ASN A 54 3.51 -27.92 23.28
CA ASN A 54 2.36 -27.94 24.20
C ASN A 54 2.48 -26.97 25.39
N GLN A 55 3.17 -25.83 25.21
CA GLN A 55 3.35 -24.80 26.25
C GLN A 55 2.03 -24.17 26.72
N SER A 56 1.02 -24.13 25.84
CA SER A 56 -0.30 -23.53 26.11
C SER A 56 -1.41 -24.58 26.31
N GLY A 57 -1.06 -25.76 26.82
CA GLY A 57 -1.99 -26.86 27.07
C GLY A 57 -1.85 -28.05 26.10
N PRO A 58 -2.75 -29.04 26.14
CA PRO A 58 -2.56 -30.34 25.47
C PRO A 58 -2.94 -30.37 23.97
N LYS A 59 -3.33 -29.24 23.39
CA LYS A 59 -3.79 -29.15 22.00
C LYS A 59 -2.68 -28.61 21.10
N ASP A 60 -2.64 -29.07 19.85
CA ASP A 60 -1.64 -28.65 18.85
C ASP A 60 -1.69 -27.16 18.50
N PHE A 61 -2.82 -26.51 18.77
CA PHE A 61 -3.04 -25.08 18.57
C PHE A 61 -3.84 -24.50 19.74
N PHE A 62 -3.71 -23.20 19.93
CA PHE A 62 -4.49 -22.46 20.92
C PHE A 62 -4.95 -21.11 20.35
N LEU A 63 -6.02 -20.58 20.94
CA LEU A 63 -6.51 -19.25 20.64
C LEU A 63 -5.71 -18.22 21.43
N GLU A 64 -5.02 -17.33 20.73
CA GLU A 64 -4.32 -16.19 21.30
C GLU A 64 -5.14 -14.92 21.04
N LEU A 65 -5.39 -14.13 22.09
CA LEU A 65 -6.14 -12.88 22.04
C LEU A 65 -5.22 -11.75 22.47
N ASN A 66 -4.91 -10.84 21.55
CA ASN A 66 -3.96 -9.76 21.81
C ASN A 66 -4.70 -8.42 21.79
N PHE A 67 -4.54 -7.64 22.87
CA PHE A 67 -4.93 -6.24 22.89
C PHE A 67 -3.76 -5.41 22.36
N THR A 68 -3.97 -4.73 21.24
CA THR A 68 -2.88 -4.12 20.50
C THR A 68 -2.95 -2.60 20.52
N HIS A 69 -1.81 -1.98 20.27
CA HIS A 69 -1.71 -0.58 19.91
C HIS A 69 -1.12 -0.47 18.51
N GLU A 70 -1.85 0.16 17.61
CA GLU A 70 -1.54 0.23 16.19
C GLU A 70 -1.28 1.67 15.74
N ILE A 71 -0.26 1.82 14.89
CA ILE A 71 0.06 3.05 14.18
C ILE A 71 0.01 2.77 12.68
N LEU A 72 -0.70 3.62 11.95
CA LEU A 72 -0.77 3.63 10.48
C LEU A 72 -0.36 5.00 9.96
N GLU A 73 0.72 5.06 9.18
CA GLU A 73 1.22 6.29 8.57
C GLU A 73 1.02 6.24 7.06
N PHE A 74 0.31 7.21 6.51
CA PHE A 74 0.04 7.32 5.08
C PHE A 74 0.72 8.56 4.49
N THR A 75 1.31 8.41 3.30
CA THR A 75 1.95 9.49 2.54
C THR A 75 1.52 9.49 1.08
N ASP A 76 1.00 10.62 0.59
CA ASP A 76 0.69 10.87 -0.82
C ASP A 76 1.99 11.04 -1.62
N ILE A 77 2.36 9.95 -2.29
CA ILE A 77 3.54 9.84 -3.16
C ILE A 77 3.19 10.04 -4.63
N SER A 78 1.97 10.51 -4.95
CA SER A 78 1.51 10.62 -6.34
C SER A 78 2.37 11.58 -7.16
N GLY A 79 2.93 12.64 -6.55
CA GLY A 79 3.66 13.68 -7.29
C GLY A 79 2.80 14.27 -8.42
N THR A 80 3.28 14.17 -9.66
CA THR A 80 2.54 14.51 -10.90
C THR A 80 1.81 13.32 -11.51
N GLY A 81 1.86 12.15 -10.88
CA GLY A 81 1.41 10.87 -11.40
C GLY A 81 2.56 9.86 -11.45
N ILE A 82 2.35 8.68 -10.87
CA ILE A 82 3.28 7.55 -11.03
C ILE A 82 3.05 7.00 -12.43
N ALA A 83 4.08 7.04 -13.27
CA ALA A 83 3.98 6.62 -14.66
C ALA A 83 3.79 5.10 -14.78
N ASN A 84 2.75 4.68 -15.50
CA ASN A 84 2.61 3.31 -15.99
C ASN A 84 2.64 3.32 -17.52
N ARG A 85 3.63 2.62 -18.09
CA ARG A 85 3.95 2.66 -19.52
C ARG A 85 3.05 1.69 -20.27
N GLY A 86 2.25 2.23 -21.16
CA GLY A 86 1.34 1.45 -21.99
C GLY A 86 2.06 0.78 -23.17
N LEU A 87 1.55 -0.39 -23.55
CA LEU A 87 1.90 -1.06 -24.81
C LEU A 87 0.71 -1.07 -25.77
N LEU A 88 -0.43 -1.58 -25.31
CA LEU A 88 -1.69 -1.66 -26.08
C LEU A 88 -2.67 -0.53 -25.73
N GLN A 89 -2.26 0.40 -24.86
CA GLN A 89 -2.99 1.61 -24.50
C GLN A 89 -2.02 2.77 -24.32
N THR A 90 -2.53 4.00 -24.26
CA THR A 90 -1.72 5.16 -23.91
C THR A 90 -1.18 5.04 -22.48
N GLU A 91 -0.11 5.77 -22.18
CA GLU A 91 0.39 5.90 -20.81
C GLU A 91 -0.72 6.38 -19.86
N ILE A 92 -0.68 5.88 -18.63
CA ILE A 92 -1.59 6.31 -17.57
C ILE A 92 -0.79 6.80 -16.36
N ALA A 93 -1.38 7.72 -15.62
CA ALA A 93 -0.84 8.23 -14.37
C ALA A 93 -1.58 7.59 -13.18
N LEU A 94 -0.84 6.91 -12.31
CA LEU A 94 -1.39 6.32 -11.10
C LEU A 94 -1.30 7.31 -9.92
N GLY A 95 -2.31 7.32 -9.06
CA GLY A 95 -2.20 7.91 -7.72
C GLY A 95 -1.51 6.94 -6.79
N GLY A 96 -0.59 7.41 -5.96
CA GLY A 96 0.17 6.55 -5.05
C GLY A 96 0.07 6.99 -3.60
N LEU A 97 -0.18 6.02 -2.72
CA LEU A 97 -0.21 6.23 -1.28
C LEU A 97 0.69 5.20 -0.59
N ALA A 98 1.85 5.64 -0.13
CA ALA A 98 2.71 4.82 0.72
C ALA A 98 2.04 4.65 2.09
N TYR A 99 2.14 3.45 2.67
CA TYR A 99 1.70 3.19 4.04
C TYR A 99 2.78 2.46 4.84
N LEU A 100 2.78 2.72 6.15
CA LEU A 100 3.53 1.95 7.14
C LEU A 100 2.60 1.60 8.29
N GLN A 101 2.50 0.30 8.60
CA GLN A 101 1.76 -0.22 9.75
C GLN A 101 2.73 -0.76 10.79
N GLN A 102 2.49 -0.41 12.05
CA GLN A 102 3.22 -0.93 13.19
C GLN A 102 2.24 -1.33 14.28
N ILE A 103 2.34 -2.58 14.75
CA ILE A 103 1.52 -3.10 15.85
C ILE A 103 2.43 -3.52 16.99
N ARG A 104 2.08 -3.10 18.19
CA ARG A 104 2.67 -3.58 19.44
C ARG A 104 1.61 -4.09 20.41
N ASP A 105 2.02 -4.95 21.33
CA ASP A 105 1.18 -5.33 22.46
C ASP A 105 0.89 -4.11 23.34
N ARG A 106 -0.33 -4.01 23.85
CA ARG A 106 -0.75 -2.83 24.64
C ARG A 106 -0.39 -2.93 26.12
N PHE A 107 -0.09 -4.12 26.62
CA PHE A 107 0.29 -4.35 28.01
C PHE A 107 1.80 -4.15 28.21
N ASP A 108 2.63 -4.70 27.32
CA ASP A 108 4.09 -4.68 27.47
C ASP A 108 4.88 -3.93 26.38
N ASN A 109 4.19 -3.41 25.34
CA ASN A 109 4.79 -2.74 24.19
C ASN A 109 5.73 -3.60 23.32
N SER A 110 5.69 -4.93 23.45
CA SER A 110 6.41 -5.82 22.55
C SER A 110 5.93 -5.66 21.11
N ALA A 111 6.86 -5.66 20.14
CA ALA A 111 6.53 -5.56 18.73
C ALA A 111 5.83 -6.84 18.25
N GLN A 112 4.68 -6.71 17.59
CA GLN A 112 3.90 -7.84 17.06
C GLN A 112 3.88 -7.89 15.53
N HIS A 113 3.80 -6.73 14.86
CA HIS A 113 3.71 -6.67 13.39
C HIS A 113 4.35 -5.40 12.85
N PHE A 114 4.93 -5.52 11.66
CA PHE A 114 5.49 -4.41 10.89
C PHE A 114 5.21 -4.66 9.42
N GLU A 115 4.57 -3.71 8.74
CA GLU A 115 4.26 -3.86 7.33
C GLU A 115 4.36 -2.52 6.59
N PRO A 116 5.36 -2.36 5.70
CA PRO A 116 5.39 -1.29 4.73
C PRO A 116 4.68 -1.70 3.44
N GLY A 117 4.17 -0.73 2.71
CA GLY A 117 3.63 -0.97 1.38
C GLY A 117 3.15 0.29 0.66
N VAL A 118 2.49 0.06 -0.47
CA VAL A 118 1.92 1.11 -1.33
C VAL A 118 0.53 0.69 -1.78
N TRP A 119 -0.41 1.62 -1.71
CA TRP A 119 -1.67 1.58 -2.45
C TRP A 119 -1.54 2.40 -3.73
N ALA A 120 -2.13 1.91 -4.82
CA ALA A 120 -2.24 2.66 -6.05
C ALA A 120 -3.70 2.79 -6.48
N HIS A 121 -4.09 4.00 -6.85
CA HIS A 121 -5.34 4.28 -7.55
C HIS A 121 -5.06 4.27 -9.06
N VAL A 122 -5.66 3.31 -9.75
CA VAL A 122 -5.46 3.08 -11.18
C VAL A 122 -6.69 3.63 -11.91
N PRO A 123 -6.53 4.58 -12.85
CA PRO A 123 -7.65 5.05 -13.66
C PRO A 123 -8.21 3.92 -14.53
N ALA A 124 -9.40 4.12 -15.11
CA ALA A 124 -9.94 3.15 -16.08
C ALA A 124 -8.96 2.92 -17.24
N THR A 125 -8.83 1.66 -17.65
CA THR A 125 -7.91 1.22 -18.72
C THR A 125 -8.70 0.76 -19.94
N THR A 126 -8.03 0.73 -21.08
CA THR A 126 -8.62 0.27 -22.36
C THR A 126 -8.12 -1.10 -22.77
N ASP A 127 -6.91 -1.47 -22.34
CA ASP A 127 -6.32 -2.79 -22.57
C ASP A 127 -5.47 -3.23 -21.36
N PRO A 128 -5.94 -4.22 -20.56
CA PRO A 128 -7.30 -4.75 -20.58
C PRO A 128 -8.32 -3.65 -20.26
N ALA A 129 -9.56 -3.81 -20.74
CA ALA A 129 -10.63 -2.86 -20.48
C ALA A 129 -11.16 -3.03 -19.05
N GLU A 130 -10.63 -2.24 -18.10
CA GLU A 130 -11.01 -2.28 -16.70
C GLU A 130 -11.55 -0.92 -16.24
N LYS A 131 -12.46 -0.95 -15.28
CA LYS A 131 -12.90 0.28 -14.60
C LYS A 131 -11.77 0.79 -13.69
N THR A 132 -11.94 1.99 -13.13
CA THR A 132 -11.05 2.50 -12.08
C THR A 132 -10.93 1.48 -10.93
N THR A 133 -9.70 1.19 -10.52
CA THR A 133 -9.41 0.22 -9.45
C THR A 133 -8.48 0.80 -8.37
N VAL A 134 -8.44 0.13 -7.23
CA VAL A 134 -7.47 0.37 -6.15
C VAL A 134 -6.73 -0.94 -5.91
N VAL A 135 -5.41 -0.88 -5.93
CA VAL A 135 -4.53 -2.03 -5.69
C VAL A 135 -3.57 -1.77 -4.53
N ARG A 136 -3.08 -2.84 -3.90
CA ARG A 136 -2.13 -2.80 -2.78
C ARG A 136 -0.96 -3.73 -3.04
N MET A 137 0.23 -3.28 -2.67
CA MET A 137 1.39 -4.12 -2.46
C MET A 137 1.86 -3.90 -1.01
N GLY A 138 1.95 -4.97 -0.23
CA GLY A 138 2.48 -4.96 1.12
C GLY A 138 3.58 -6.01 1.27
N SER A 139 4.54 -5.75 2.17
CA SER A 139 5.54 -6.74 2.58
C SER A 139 5.32 -7.11 4.04
N ILE A 140 4.94 -8.35 4.29
CA ILE A 140 4.68 -8.87 5.63
C ILE A 140 5.81 -9.84 6.00
N PRO A 141 6.55 -9.59 7.10
CA PRO A 141 7.59 -10.50 7.61
C PRO A 141 7.01 -11.75 8.29
#